data_AF-A0A923KVX4-F1
#
_entry.id   AF-A0A923KVX4-F1
#
_cell.length_a   1.000
_cell.length_b   1.000
_cell.length_c   1.000
_cell.angle_alpha   90.00
_cell.angle_beta   90.00
_cell.angle_gamma   90.00
#
_symmetry.space_group_name_H-M   'P 1'
#
loop_
_entity.id
_entity.type
_entity.pdbx_description
1 polymer ?
#
loop_
_entity_poly.entity_id
_entity_poly.type
_entity_poly.pdbx_seq_one_letter_code
_entity_poly.pdbx_strand_id
1 'polypeptide(L)'
;MNWKKVAKWSRLLVLVGLLLWITYESYMHQALGGGKAPSIHALCPYGALESLYTLFLTGSFIKKIYTGTVVILVLTVALAVLFRRSFCGLLCPFGALQEIFAKIGQKLFKKRLIIPQKVDRLARYLKYVVLVFTVGMAWYYGTLWMAPYDPYAAYSHLSAISGSLKEDPLAIIGFALLLITIIGSFLYDRFFCKYLCPAGAFYSIIGKLSPTKVVRNDSLCIHCKKCDKSCPVNIEIEKKEQITTVECINCNECVLACPSKGALEVQVAKKTVHPMVMFVLVVGLFFGTIVVAQLTGNFEILPLSVAQGEVLPVYEVKGYNTIEEAATLTGLSLDDVYQQLAIPQSVPKDTQFKNISALVPDYQFDVAKANAGGAAEGAASTGSAPTSAIDVSGIKGSMSIQQAMDSLNMNSADFYALFKIPETVPPDTLLKEISTVSPGYDFQQIKDSLK
;
A
#
# COMPACT_ATOMS: atom_id res chain seq x y z
N MET A 1 -38.72 10.13 15.25
CA MET A 1 -37.25 10.16 15.03
C MET A 1 -36.95 10.66 13.62
N ASN A 2 -36.17 11.73 13.44
CA ASN A 2 -35.84 12.25 12.10
C ASN A 2 -34.75 11.38 11.46
N TRP A 3 -35.17 10.33 10.75
CA TRP A 3 -34.28 9.29 10.21
C TRP A 3 -33.21 9.84 9.24
N LYS A 4 -33.48 10.97 8.58
CA LYS A 4 -32.48 11.67 7.75
C LYS A 4 -31.35 12.25 8.58
N LYS A 5 -31.67 12.87 9.73
CA LYS A 5 -30.65 13.38 10.66
C LYS A 5 -29.83 12.24 11.24
N VAL A 6 -30.49 11.15 11.65
CA VAL A 6 -29.80 9.96 12.21
C VAL A 6 -28.79 9.43 11.19
N ALA A 7 -29.20 9.14 9.95
CA ALA A 7 -28.30 8.62 8.92
C ALA A 7 -27.09 9.54 8.66
N LYS A 8 -27.32 10.86 8.60
CA LYS A 8 -26.25 11.84 8.41
C LYS A 8 -25.23 11.84 9.55
N TRP A 9 -25.71 11.83 10.80
CA TRP A 9 -24.85 11.85 11.98
C TRP A 9 -24.14 10.50 12.17
N SER A 10 -24.80 9.37 11.93
CA SER A 10 -24.17 8.04 11.97
C SER A 10 -23.02 7.92 10.97
N ARG A 11 -23.20 8.40 9.73
CA ARG A 11 -22.14 8.47 8.73
C ARG A 11 -20.95 9.30 9.21
N LEU A 12 -21.23 10.50 9.73
CA LEU A 12 -20.16 11.39 10.20
C LEU A 12 -19.41 10.78 11.40
N LEU A 13 -20.13 10.16 12.32
CA LEU A 13 -19.55 9.50 13.50
C LEU A 13 -18.59 8.39 13.08
N VAL A 14 -18.98 7.50 12.15
CA VAL A 14 -18.11 6.43 11.66
C VAL A 14 -16.87 6.99 10.95
N LEU A 15 -17.05 7.99 10.08
CA LEU A 15 -15.93 8.60 9.36
C LEU A 15 -14.92 9.29 10.30
N VAL A 16 -15.41 10.04 11.29
CA VAL A 16 -14.56 10.71 12.27
C VAL A 16 -13.93 9.68 13.21
N GLY A 17 -14.69 8.69 13.68
CA GLY A 17 -14.16 7.62 14.54
C GLY A 17 -13.04 6.84 13.87
N LEU A 18 -13.23 6.43 12.61
CA LEU A 18 -12.19 5.76 11.82
C LEU A 18 -10.97 6.63 11.57
N LEU A 19 -11.16 7.93 11.33
CA LEU A 19 -10.05 8.87 11.19
C LEU A 19 -9.25 8.99 12.49
N LEU A 20 -9.92 9.16 13.64
CA LEU A 20 -9.26 9.24 14.94
C LEU A 20 -8.52 7.94 15.26
N TRP A 21 -9.16 6.79 15.03
CA TRP A 21 -8.55 5.48 15.22
C TRP A 21 -7.27 5.34 14.39
N ILE A 22 -7.32 5.64 13.10
CA ILE A 22 -6.13 5.51 12.24
C ILE A 22 -5.06 6.55 12.56
N THR A 23 -5.45 7.76 12.99
CA THR A 23 -4.48 8.75 13.47
C THR A 23 -3.73 8.22 14.69
N TYR A 24 -4.47 7.60 15.63
CA TYR A 24 -3.91 6.99 16.82
C TYR A 24 -2.97 5.83 16.47
N GLU A 25 -3.42 4.88 15.64
CA GLU A 25 -2.59 3.76 15.19
C GLU A 25 -1.34 4.23 14.44
N SER A 26 -1.46 5.27 13.60
CA SER A 26 -0.31 5.85 12.90
C SER A 26 0.70 6.45 13.88
N TYR A 27 0.22 7.20 14.88
CA TYR A 27 1.09 7.74 15.93
C TYR A 27 1.78 6.62 16.72
N MET A 28 1.03 5.58 17.10
CA MET A 28 1.57 4.42 17.82
C MET A 28 2.58 3.64 16.96
N HIS A 29 2.36 3.53 15.65
CA HIS A 29 3.32 2.95 14.72
C HIS A 29 4.65 3.72 14.68
N GLN A 30 4.60 5.06 14.71
CA GLN A 30 5.82 5.87 14.78
C GLN A 30 6.51 5.76 16.14
N ALA A 31 5.73 5.78 17.23
CA ALA A 31 6.24 5.81 18.59
C ALA A 31 6.77 4.44 19.06
N LEU A 32 6.00 3.36 18.87
CA LEU A 32 6.33 2.01 19.34
C LEU A 32 7.01 1.14 18.29
N GLY A 33 6.94 1.51 17.00
CA GLY A 33 7.50 0.74 15.91
C GLY A 33 6.52 -0.23 15.23
N GLY A 34 6.88 -0.67 14.02
CA GLY A 34 6.01 -1.44 13.12
C GLY A 34 5.71 -2.89 13.52
N GLY A 35 6.35 -3.40 14.58
CA GLY A 35 6.02 -4.70 15.17
C GLY A 35 4.86 -4.64 16.16
N LYS A 36 4.54 -3.45 16.71
CA LYS A 36 3.53 -3.27 17.77
C LYS A 36 2.27 -2.56 17.28
N ALA A 37 2.36 -1.82 16.18
CA ALA A 37 1.22 -1.18 15.55
C ALA A 37 1.30 -1.30 14.01
N PRO A 38 0.17 -1.48 13.31
CA PRO A 38 0.13 -1.68 11.87
C PRO A 38 0.54 -0.42 11.11
N SER A 39 1.20 -0.60 9.97
CA SER A 39 1.49 0.53 9.06
C SER A 39 0.22 0.94 8.32
N ILE A 40 0.16 2.19 7.84
CA ILE A 40 -0.99 2.67 7.07
C ILE A 40 -1.21 1.88 5.77
N HIS A 41 -0.14 1.31 5.21
CA HIS A 41 -0.19 0.46 4.02
C HIS A 41 -0.90 -0.87 4.29
N ALA A 42 -0.90 -1.34 5.54
CA ALA A 42 -1.67 -2.51 5.98
C ALA A 42 -3.18 -2.22 6.01
N LEU A 43 -3.54 -0.99 6.38
CA LEU A 43 -4.93 -0.57 6.59
C LEU A 43 -5.55 0.06 5.32
N CYS A 44 -4.71 0.44 4.35
CA CYS A 44 -5.13 1.02 3.09
C CYS A 44 -5.29 -0.08 2.03
N PRO A 45 -6.47 -0.27 1.42
CA PRO A 45 -6.63 -1.28 0.37
C PRO A 45 -5.77 -1.02 -0.87
N TYR A 46 -5.28 0.21 -1.04
CA TYR A 46 -4.41 0.57 -2.16
C TYR A 46 -3.05 -0.15 -2.09
N GLY A 47 -2.50 -0.37 -0.90
CA GLY A 47 -1.22 -1.10 -0.76
C GLY A 47 -1.29 -2.51 -1.34
N ALA A 48 -2.40 -3.21 -1.11
CA ALA A 48 -2.64 -4.52 -1.74
C ALA A 48 -2.86 -4.44 -3.26
N LEU A 49 -3.38 -3.33 -3.79
CA LEU A 49 -3.54 -3.17 -5.24
C LEU A 49 -2.18 -3.11 -5.94
N GLU A 50 -1.21 -2.40 -5.38
CA GLU A 50 0.14 -2.29 -5.97
C GLU A 50 0.90 -3.62 -5.96
N SER A 51 0.56 -4.49 -5.02
CA SER A 51 1.25 -5.76 -4.81
C SER A 51 0.47 -6.98 -5.29
N LEU A 52 -0.66 -6.72 -5.95
CA LEU A 52 -1.44 -7.75 -6.60
C LEU A 52 -0.60 -8.43 -7.69
N TYR A 53 0.25 -7.68 -8.39
CA TYR A 53 1.13 -8.19 -9.45
C TYR A 53 2.13 -9.24 -8.95
N THR A 54 2.88 -8.95 -7.88
CA THR A 54 3.80 -9.91 -7.26
C THR A 54 3.03 -11.14 -6.76
N LEU A 55 1.88 -10.95 -6.11
CA LEU A 55 1.08 -12.07 -5.62
C LEU A 55 0.62 -13.01 -6.75
N PHE A 56 0.23 -12.47 -7.91
CA PHE A 56 -0.26 -13.27 -9.04
C PHE A 56 0.82 -14.01 -9.82
N LEU A 57 2.06 -13.50 -9.87
CA LEU A 57 3.13 -14.11 -10.69
C LEU A 57 4.16 -14.88 -9.87
N THR A 58 4.53 -14.40 -8.69
CA THR A 58 5.57 -15.05 -7.87
C THR A 58 4.97 -15.94 -6.77
N GLY A 59 3.65 -15.92 -6.59
CA GLY A 59 2.98 -16.66 -5.51
C GLY A 59 3.40 -16.23 -4.10
N SER A 60 4.15 -15.13 -4.00
CA SER A 60 4.75 -14.64 -2.77
C SER A 60 4.28 -13.22 -2.46
N PHE A 61 4.08 -12.93 -1.17
CA PHE A 61 3.74 -11.59 -0.69
C PHE A 61 4.98 -10.70 -0.72
N ILE A 62 4.82 -9.43 -1.14
CA ILE A 62 5.90 -8.44 -0.98
C ILE A 62 6.19 -8.27 0.52
N LYS A 63 7.47 -8.17 0.89
CA LYS A 63 7.96 -7.79 2.24
C LYS A 63 7.41 -6.42 2.67
N LYS A 64 6.14 -6.36 3.10
CA LYS A 64 5.38 -5.26 3.75
C LYS A 64 3.85 -5.50 3.69
N ILE A 65 3.38 -6.59 3.08
CA ILE A 65 1.95 -6.90 2.96
C ILE A 65 1.55 -8.12 3.75
N TYR A 66 0.43 -7.95 4.43
CA TYR A 66 -0.16 -8.93 5.33
C TYR A 66 -1.42 -9.51 4.68
N THR A 67 -1.79 -10.71 5.11
CA THR A 67 -3.05 -11.36 4.71
C THR A 67 -4.25 -10.42 4.90
N GLY A 68 -4.22 -9.58 5.94
CA GLY A 68 -5.23 -8.56 6.20
C GLY A 68 -5.39 -7.52 5.09
N THR A 69 -4.30 -7.07 4.43
CA THR A 69 -4.41 -6.07 3.35
C THR A 69 -5.13 -6.63 2.12
N VAL A 70 -4.91 -7.91 1.81
CA VAL A 70 -5.62 -8.60 0.72
C VAL A 70 -7.10 -8.79 1.06
N VAL A 71 -7.41 -9.18 2.31
CA VAL A 71 -8.80 -9.26 2.79
C VAL A 71 -9.50 -7.90 2.63
N ILE A 72 -8.85 -6.82 3.04
CA ILE A 72 -9.41 -5.46 2.89
C ILE A 72 -9.61 -5.12 1.41
N LEU A 73 -8.66 -5.45 0.52
CA LEU A 73 -8.83 -5.21 -0.93
C LEU A 73 -10.00 -6.00 -1.52
N VAL A 74 -10.10 -7.30 -1.24
CA VAL A 74 -11.20 -8.14 -1.74
C VAL A 74 -12.55 -7.59 -1.25
N LEU A 75 -12.60 -7.23 0.04
CA LEU A 75 -13.78 -6.64 0.65
C LEU A 75 -14.16 -5.29 0.01
N THR A 76 -13.21 -4.39 -0.21
CA THR A 76 -13.50 -3.09 -0.84
C THR A 76 -13.85 -3.23 -2.32
N VAL A 77 -13.30 -4.21 -3.02
CA VAL A 77 -13.71 -4.59 -4.39
C VAL A 77 -15.15 -5.13 -4.38
N ALA A 78 -15.49 -6.02 -3.45
CA ALA A 78 -16.85 -6.53 -3.31
C ALA A 78 -17.85 -5.40 -3.01
N LEU A 79 -17.49 -4.48 -2.11
CA LEU A 79 -18.27 -3.26 -1.86
C LEU A 79 -18.39 -2.39 -3.11
N ALA A 80 -17.31 -2.25 -3.90
CA ALA A 80 -17.32 -1.51 -5.15
C ALA A 80 -18.31 -2.10 -6.17
N VAL A 81 -18.29 -3.43 -6.33
CA VAL A 81 -19.21 -4.17 -7.20
C VAL A 81 -20.65 -4.07 -6.70
N LEU A 82 -20.92 -4.21 -5.40
CA LEU A 82 -22.30 -4.23 -4.90
C LEU A 82 -22.89 -2.83 -4.72
N PHE A 83 -22.13 -1.89 -4.19
CA PHE A 83 -22.62 -0.60 -3.67
C PHE A 83 -21.91 0.62 -4.28
N ARG A 84 -21.28 0.47 -5.46
CA ARG A 84 -20.39 1.48 -6.07
C ARG A 84 -19.26 1.84 -5.11
N ARG A 85 -18.65 3.01 -5.26
CA ARG A 85 -17.53 3.51 -4.41
C ARG A 85 -17.98 3.91 -2.99
N SER A 86 -18.85 3.14 -2.36
CA SER A 86 -19.39 3.37 -1.01
C SER A 86 -18.30 3.41 0.05
N PHE A 87 -17.23 2.61 -0.08
CA PHE A 87 -16.06 2.68 0.80
C PHE A 87 -15.50 4.11 0.89
N CYS A 88 -15.29 4.78 -0.26
CA CYS A 88 -14.80 6.16 -0.29
C CYS A 88 -15.75 7.15 0.41
N GLY A 89 -17.06 6.90 0.37
CA GLY A 89 -18.09 7.80 0.92
C GLY A 89 -18.46 7.57 2.38
N LEU A 90 -18.28 6.34 2.88
CA LEU A 90 -18.80 5.89 4.17
C LEU A 90 -17.72 5.40 5.15
N LEU A 91 -16.55 4.97 4.67
CA LEU A 91 -15.52 4.31 5.48
C LEU A 91 -14.13 4.93 5.34
N CYS A 92 -13.78 5.49 4.19
CA CYS A 92 -12.42 5.97 3.91
C CYS A 92 -12.01 7.14 4.84
N PRO A 93 -10.98 6.96 5.69
CA PRO A 93 -10.50 7.98 6.63
C PRO A 93 -9.87 9.18 5.91
N PHE A 94 -9.10 8.93 4.86
CA PHE A 94 -8.52 10.01 4.05
C PHE A 94 -9.59 10.85 3.34
N GLY A 95 -10.72 10.22 2.97
CA GLY A 95 -11.90 10.93 2.48
C GLY A 95 -12.58 11.77 3.57
N ALA A 96 -12.61 11.27 4.81
CA ALA A 96 -13.12 12.01 5.98
C ALA A 96 -12.26 13.24 6.27
N LEU A 97 -10.93 13.10 6.25
CA LEU A 97 -9.97 14.19 6.41
C LEU A 97 -10.27 15.33 5.44
N GLN A 98 -10.36 15.01 4.14
CA GLN A 98 -10.68 16.01 3.10
C GLN A 98 -12.06 16.66 3.31
N GLU A 99 -13.06 15.91 3.78
CA GLU A 99 -14.40 16.45 4.07
C GLU A 99 -14.42 17.39 5.29
N ILE A 100 -13.59 17.13 6.30
CA ILE A 100 -13.41 18.02 7.46
C ILE A 100 -12.77 19.34 7.00
N PHE A 101 -11.66 19.28 6.27
CA PHE A 101 -11.00 20.50 5.75
C PHE A 101 -11.90 21.30 4.83
N ALA A 102 -12.71 20.64 3.99
CA ALA A 102 -13.69 21.31 3.16
C ALA A 102 -14.78 22.01 3.98
N LYS A 103 -15.26 21.40 5.08
CA LYS A 103 -16.23 22.05 5.99
C LYS A 103 -15.62 23.25 6.72
N ILE A 104 -14.36 23.15 7.14
CA ILE A 104 -13.64 24.27 7.76
C ILE A 104 -13.49 25.42 6.74
N GLY A 105 -13.07 25.12 5.52
CA GLY A 105 -12.97 26.10 4.44
C GLY A 105 -14.30 26.75 4.10
N GLN A 106 -15.38 25.97 3.98
CA GLN A 106 -16.74 26.49 3.74
C GLN A 106 -17.21 27.43 4.87
N LYS A 107 -16.85 27.12 6.13
CA LYS A 107 -17.16 27.99 7.26
C LYS A 107 -16.34 29.28 7.22
N LEU A 108 -15.06 29.20 6.85
CA LEU A 108 -14.17 30.36 6.77
C LEU A 108 -14.54 31.29 5.60
N PHE A 109 -14.73 30.75 4.40
CA PHE A 109 -15.07 31.54 3.21
C PHE A 109 -16.57 31.87 3.11
N LYS A 110 -17.40 31.35 4.02
CA LYS A 110 -18.87 31.48 4.04
C LYS A 110 -19.55 31.04 2.73
N LYS A 111 -18.85 30.29 1.88
CA LYS A 111 -19.34 29.77 0.60
C LYS A 111 -18.70 28.43 0.28
N ARG A 112 -19.44 27.61 -0.46
CA ARG A 112 -18.93 26.39 -1.07
C ARG A 112 -18.44 26.72 -2.47
N LEU A 113 -17.12 26.68 -2.69
CA LEU A 113 -16.55 26.85 -4.02
C LEU A 113 -16.80 25.58 -4.85
N ILE A 114 -17.34 25.76 -6.04
CA ILE A 114 -17.69 24.67 -6.95
C ILE A 114 -16.96 24.90 -8.27
N ILE A 115 -16.19 23.90 -8.71
CA ILE A 115 -15.47 23.96 -9.98
C ILE A 115 -16.48 23.83 -11.13
N PRO A 116 -16.36 24.65 -12.20
CA PRO A 116 -17.16 24.50 -13.40
C PRO A 116 -17.09 23.08 -13.97
N GLN A 117 -18.23 22.53 -14.38
CA GLN A 117 -18.38 21.12 -14.75
C GLN A 117 -17.46 20.66 -15.89
N LYS A 118 -17.11 21.55 -16.83
CA LYS A 118 -16.18 21.24 -17.93
C LYS A 118 -14.76 20.97 -17.40
N VAL A 119 -14.25 21.87 -16.56
CA VAL A 119 -12.93 21.75 -15.93
C VAL A 119 -12.90 20.56 -14.97
N ASP A 120 -13.96 20.41 -14.18
CA ASP A 120 -14.10 19.31 -13.22
C ASP A 120 -14.08 17.94 -13.92
N ARG A 121 -14.75 17.81 -15.06
CA ARG A 121 -14.77 16.56 -15.85
C ARG A 121 -13.42 16.23 -16.46
N LEU A 122 -12.72 17.23 -17.01
CA LEU A 122 -11.40 17.03 -17.60
C LEU A 122 -10.38 16.65 -16.53
N ALA A 123 -10.32 17.38 -15.42
CA ALA A 123 -9.39 17.13 -14.34
C ALA A 123 -9.57 15.75 -13.69
N ARG A 124 -10.78 15.17 -13.71
CA ARG A 124 -11.01 13.79 -13.23
C ARG A 124 -10.33 12.71 -14.06
N TYR A 125 -9.92 12.99 -15.29
CA TYR A 125 -9.16 12.01 -16.06
C TYR A 125 -7.74 11.82 -15.50
N LEU A 126 -7.22 12.81 -14.77
CA LEU A 126 -5.88 12.76 -14.21
C LEU A 126 -5.68 11.58 -13.25
N LYS A 127 -6.65 11.23 -12.40
CA LYS A 127 -6.52 10.06 -11.50
C LYS A 127 -6.42 8.73 -12.26
N TYR A 128 -6.93 8.64 -13.49
CA TYR A 128 -6.78 7.43 -14.31
C TYR A 128 -5.41 7.39 -14.98
N VAL A 129 -4.84 8.55 -15.34
CA VAL A 129 -3.44 8.65 -15.76
C VAL A 129 -2.52 8.23 -14.61
N VAL A 130 -2.77 8.73 -13.40
CA VAL A 130 -2.03 8.33 -12.19
C VAL A 130 -2.18 6.83 -11.96
N LEU A 131 -3.38 6.26 -12.08
CA LEU A 131 -3.59 4.81 -11.96
C LEU A 131 -2.74 4.02 -12.95
N VAL A 132 -2.80 4.33 -14.24
CA VAL A 132 -2.01 3.61 -15.27
C VAL A 132 -0.51 3.73 -14.99
N PHE A 133 -0.06 4.94 -14.65
CA PHE A 133 1.34 5.17 -14.29
C PHE A 133 1.75 4.35 -13.06
N THR A 134 0.95 4.36 -12.00
CA THR A 134 1.24 3.62 -10.77
C THR A 134 1.30 2.12 -10.94
N VAL A 135 0.38 1.56 -11.73
CA VAL A 135 0.37 0.14 -12.04
C VAL A 135 1.56 -0.22 -12.94
N GLY A 136 1.90 0.61 -13.92
CA GLY A 136 3.05 0.38 -14.80
C GLY A 136 4.39 0.43 -14.06
N MET A 137 4.56 1.39 -13.15
CA MET A 137 5.76 1.51 -12.32
C MET A 137 5.84 0.38 -11.28
N ALA A 138 4.72 0.01 -10.65
CA ALA A 138 4.67 -1.15 -9.75
C ALA A 138 5.06 -2.44 -10.48
N TRP A 139 4.66 -2.61 -11.74
CA TRP A 139 5.10 -3.72 -12.58
C TRP A 139 6.62 -3.66 -12.83
N TYR A 140 7.15 -2.51 -13.22
CA TYR A 140 8.58 -2.38 -13.54
C TYR A 140 9.50 -2.61 -12.33
N TYR A 141 9.16 -2.05 -11.15
CA TYR A 141 10.00 -2.13 -9.95
C TYR A 141 9.71 -3.33 -9.05
N GLY A 142 8.52 -3.92 -9.12
CA GLY A 142 8.14 -5.06 -8.26
C GLY A 142 8.05 -4.71 -6.76
N THR A 143 7.90 -3.43 -6.41
CA THR A 143 7.85 -2.93 -5.03
C THR A 143 6.69 -1.94 -4.82
N LEU A 144 6.42 -1.56 -3.57
CA LEU A 144 5.51 -0.44 -3.22
C LEU A 144 6.17 0.91 -3.56
N TRP A 145 6.43 1.15 -4.84
CA TRP A 145 7.15 2.33 -5.32
C TRP A 145 6.42 3.65 -5.00
N MET A 146 5.10 3.61 -4.79
CA MET A 146 4.29 4.81 -4.53
C MET A 146 4.34 5.25 -3.05
N ALA A 147 4.90 4.45 -2.16
CA ALA A 147 4.97 4.75 -0.72
C ALA A 147 5.52 6.17 -0.41
N PRO A 148 6.63 6.65 -1.00
CA PRO A 148 7.12 8.01 -0.76
C PRO A 148 6.26 9.12 -1.39
N TYR A 149 5.40 8.77 -2.35
CA TYR A 149 4.56 9.72 -3.09
C TYR A 149 3.10 9.73 -2.59
N ASP A 150 2.70 8.81 -1.72
CA ASP A 150 1.32 8.73 -1.21
C ASP A 150 1.08 9.78 -0.11
N PRO A 151 0.19 10.76 -0.31
CA PRO A 151 -0.13 11.73 0.75
C PRO A 151 -0.79 11.09 1.98
N TYR A 152 -1.39 9.90 1.84
CA TYR A 152 -1.92 9.17 2.99
C TYR A 152 -0.81 8.51 3.82
N ALA A 153 0.24 8.01 3.16
CA ALA A 153 1.48 7.60 3.81
C ALA A 153 2.13 8.78 4.53
N ALA A 154 2.34 9.90 3.83
CA ALA A 154 2.88 11.12 4.44
C ALA A 154 2.07 11.59 5.66
N TYR A 155 0.74 11.50 5.61
CA TYR A 155 -0.12 11.81 6.75
C TYR A 155 0.15 10.92 7.97
N SER A 156 0.35 9.62 7.78
CA SER A 156 0.67 8.68 8.88
C SER A 156 2.06 8.90 9.48
N HIS A 157 2.96 9.54 8.74
CA HIS A 157 4.33 9.85 9.16
C HIS A 157 4.48 11.30 9.68
N LEU A 158 3.37 12.03 9.88
CA LEU A 158 3.40 13.45 10.27
C LEU A 158 4.07 13.72 11.62
N SER A 159 4.03 12.77 12.57
CA SER A 159 4.72 12.90 13.86
C SER A 159 6.23 12.66 13.77
N ALA A 160 6.72 12.12 12.66
CA ALA A 160 8.11 11.72 12.45
C ALA A 160 8.65 12.23 11.09
N ILE A 161 8.28 13.46 10.70
CA ILE A 161 8.68 14.06 9.40
C ILE A 161 10.19 14.05 9.22
N SER A 162 10.95 14.49 10.23
CA SER A 162 12.41 14.56 10.16
C SER A 162 13.06 13.18 10.01
N GLY A 163 12.55 12.16 10.70
CA GLY A 163 13.00 10.78 10.53
C GLY A 163 12.68 10.25 9.14
N SER A 164 11.44 10.46 8.68
CA SER A 164 10.97 9.98 7.38
C SER A 164 11.76 10.60 6.21
N LEU A 165 12.13 11.89 6.29
CA LEU A 165 12.94 12.57 5.28
C LEU A 165 14.42 12.16 5.30
N LYS A 166 14.93 11.68 6.44
CA LYS A 166 16.29 11.14 6.55
C LYS A 166 16.37 9.73 5.97
N GLU A 167 15.34 8.90 6.24
CA GLU A 167 15.24 7.53 5.71
C GLU A 167 15.02 7.54 4.19
N ASP A 168 14.09 8.37 3.70
CA ASP A 168 13.83 8.51 2.27
C ASP A 168 13.64 9.99 1.88
N PRO A 169 14.63 10.62 1.23
CA PRO A 169 14.53 11.99 0.76
C PRO A 169 13.34 12.22 -0.20
N LEU A 170 12.86 11.18 -0.91
CA LEU A 170 11.71 11.30 -1.81
C LEU A 170 10.39 11.48 -1.06
N ALA A 171 10.32 11.16 0.24
CA ALA A 171 9.14 11.38 1.08
C ALA A 171 8.69 12.85 1.11
N ILE A 172 9.59 13.80 0.79
CA ILE A 172 9.24 15.23 0.64
C ILE A 172 8.13 15.45 -0.39
N ILE A 173 8.06 14.61 -1.43
CA ILE A 173 7.04 14.70 -2.47
C ILE A 173 5.68 14.28 -1.91
N GLY A 174 5.62 13.20 -1.13
CA GLY A 174 4.41 12.79 -0.40
C GLY A 174 3.90 13.89 0.55
N PHE A 175 4.79 14.52 1.30
CA PHE A 175 4.43 15.66 2.17
C PHE A 175 3.94 16.88 1.38
N ALA A 176 4.58 17.20 0.25
CA ALA A 176 4.14 18.27 -0.64
C ALA A 176 2.74 17.97 -1.22
N LEU A 177 2.50 16.74 -1.67
CA LEU A 177 1.18 16.29 -2.15
C LEU A 177 0.12 16.29 -1.05
N LEU A 178 0.49 15.96 0.19
CA LEU A 178 -0.39 16.09 1.35
C LEU A 178 -0.77 17.57 1.56
N LEU A 179 0.21 18.47 1.58
CA LEU A 179 -0.05 19.91 1.74
C LEU A 179 -0.97 20.45 0.63
N ILE A 180 -0.68 20.12 -0.63
CA ILE A 180 -1.53 20.45 -1.78
C ILE A 180 -2.93 19.87 -1.60
N THR A 181 -3.05 18.64 -1.10
CA THR A 181 -4.34 17.99 -0.84
C THR A 181 -5.13 18.71 0.23
N ILE A 182 -4.49 19.14 1.33
CA ILE A 182 -5.14 19.88 2.41
C ILE A 182 -5.61 21.26 1.93
N ILE A 183 -4.73 22.02 1.26
CA ILE A 183 -5.06 23.33 0.69
C ILE A 183 -6.17 23.20 -0.35
N GLY A 184 -6.03 22.24 -1.27
CA GLY A 184 -7.03 21.94 -2.27
C GLY A 184 -8.38 21.53 -1.66
N SER A 185 -8.35 20.75 -0.58
CA SER A 185 -9.57 20.34 0.15
C SER A 185 -10.23 21.49 0.90
N PHE A 186 -9.45 22.47 1.33
CA PHE A 186 -9.96 23.70 1.95
C PHE A 186 -10.79 24.54 0.97
N LEU A 187 -10.44 24.50 -0.32
CA LEU A 187 -11.17 25.18 -1.39
C LEU A 187 -12.28 24.31 -1.98
N TYR A 188 -12.00 23.03 -2.24
CA TYR A 188 -12.89 22.13 -2.99
C TYR A 188 -13.07 20.80 -2.28
N ASP A 189 -14.32 20.33 -2.15
CA ASP A 189 -14.58 19.04 -1.52
C ASP A 189 -13.84 17.90 -2.22
N ARG A 190 -13.12 17.10 -1.42
CA ARG A 190 -12.50 15.84 -1.85
C ARG A 190 -11.54 16.01 -3.04
N PHE A 191 -10.74 17.08 -3.03
CA PHE A 191 -9.82 17.45 -4.11
C PHE A 191 -8.95 16.26 -4.59
N PHE A 192 -8.20 15.63 -3.70
CA PHE A 192 -7.33 14.49 -4.08
C PHE A 192 -8.14 13.28 -4.52
N CYS A 193 -9.21 12.96 -3.80
CA CYS A 193 -10.09 11.83 -4.15
C CYS A 193 -10.74 11.97 -5.54
N LYS A 194 -10.91 13.21 -6.04
CA LYS A 194 -11.49 13.51 -7.35
C LYS A 194 -10.46 13.47 -8.48
N TYR A 195 -9.24 13.96 -8.23
CA TYR A 195 -8.30 14.27 -9.32
C TYR A 195 -7.02 13.45 -9.32
N LEU A 196 -6.57 12.91 -8.18
CA LEU A 196 -5.25 12.29 -8.07
C LEU A 196 -5.27 10.87 -7.51
N CYS A 197 -6.30 10.49 -6.74
CA CYS A 197 -6.33 9.20 -6.05
C CYS A 197 -6.42 7.98 -7.00
N PRO A 198 -5.36 7.15 -7.12
CA PRO A 198 -5.35 5.98 -8.00
C PRO A 198 -6.33 4.90 -7.52
N ALA A 199 -6.40 4.64 -6.21
CA ALA A 199 -7.42 3.75 -5.64
C ALA A 199 -8.85 4.21 -5.99
N GLY A 200 -9.08 5.52 -5.96
CA GLY A 200 -10.35 6.11 -6.36
C GLY A 200 -10.69 5.87 -7.83
N ALA A 201 -9.69 5.90 -8.72
CA ALA A 201 -9.85 5.56 -10.13
C ALA A 201 -10.17 4.07 -10.31
N PHE A 202 -9.42 3.19 -9.64
CA PHE A 202 -9.65 1.74 -9.66
C PHE A 202 -11.09 1.38 -9.25
N TYR A 203 -11.57 1.88 -8.11
CA TYR A 203 -12.95 1.64 -7.69
C TYR A 203 -14.00 2.32 -8.57
N SER A 204 -13.64 3.37 -9.32
CA SER A 204 -14.55 3.98 -10.32
C SER A 204 -14.80 3.01 -11.47
N ILE A 205 -13.75 2.32 -11.95
CA ILE A 205 -13.87 1.33 -13.02
C ILE A 205 -14.75 0.16 -12.57
N ILE A 206 -14.43 -0.43 -11.42
CA ILE A 206 -15.16 -1.58 -10.86
C ILE A 206 -16.62 -1.22 -10.53
N GLY A 207 -16.83 -0.04 -9.93
CA GLY A 207 -18.15 0.42 -9.52
C GLY A 207 -19.14 0.62 -10.68
N LYS A 208 -18.69 0.60 -11.94
CA LYS A 208 -19.56 0.64 -13.13
C LYS A 208 -20.51 -0.57 -13.18
N LEU A 209 -20.08 -1.73 -12.68
CA LEU A 209 -20.86 -2.97 -12.64
C LEU A 209 -21.96 -2.95 -11.58
N SER A 210 -21.98 -1.95 -10.69
CA SER A 210 -22.85 -1.99 -9.53
C SER A 210 -24.33 -1.84 -9.84
N PRO A 211 -25.19 -2.71 -9.25
CA PRO A 211 -26.64 -2.61 -9.36
C PRO A 211 -27.20 -1.45 -8.53
N THR A 212 -26.37 -0.80 -7.70
CA THR A 212 -26.77 0.31 -6.84
C THR A 212 -26.73 1.63 -7.61
N LYS A 213 -27.81 2.42 -7.59
CA LYS A 213 -27.90 3.73 -8.25
C LYS A 213 -28.74 4.68 -7.42
N VAL A 214 -28.49 5.98 -7.55
CA VAL A 214 -29.44 7.01 -7.12
C VAL A 214 -30.37 7.32 -8.29
N VAL A 215 -31.67 7.31 -8.04
CA VAL A 215 -32.72 7.53 -9.05
C VAL A 215 -33.56 8.73 -8.64
N ARG A 216 -33.83 9.60 -9.60
CA ARG A 216 -34.66 10.80 -9.47
C ARG A 216 -36.02 10.54 -10.10
N ASN A 217 -37.07 10.85 -9.37
CA ASN A 217 -38.43 10.88 -9.90
C ASN A 217 -38.75 12.30 -10.35
N ASP A 218 -38.87 12.51 -11.66
CA ASP A 218 -39.09 13.82 -12.27
C ASP A 218 -40.42 14.44 -11.82
N SER A 219 -41.50 13.64 -11.75
CA SER A 219 -42.83 14.09 -11.33
C SER A 219 -42.88 14.65 -9.89
N LEU A 220 -41.97 14.20 -9.02
CA LEU A 220 -41.85 14.68 -7.64
C LEU A 220 -40.74 15.73 -7.48
N CYS A 221 -39.93 15.95 -8.51
CA CYS A 221 -38.78 16.84 -8.44
C CYS A 221 -39.21 18.30 -8.60
N ILE A 222 -38.81 19.15 -7.67
CA ILE A 222 -39.07 20.60 -7.73
C ILE A 222 -37.89 21.40 -8.32
N HIS A 223 -36.94 20.72 -8.99
CA HIS A 223 -35.77 21.33 -9.65
C HIS A 223 -34.95 22.34 -8.82
N CYS A 224 -34.95 22.20 -7.49
CA CYS A 224 -34.32 23.17 -6.57
C CYS A 224 -32.78 23.13 -6.51
N LYS A 225 -32.14 22.16 -7.19
CA LYS A 225 -30.67 21.94 -7.24
C LYS A 225 -29.97 21.80 -5.87
N LYS A 226 -30.71 21.52 -4.79
CA LYS A 226 -30.12 21.23 -3.47
C LYS A 226 -29.27 19.96 -3.48
N CYS A 227 -29.67 18.95 -4.26
CA CYS A 227 -28.92 17.71 -4.43
C CYS A 227 -27.52 17.97 -5.02
N ASP A 228 -27.41 18.77 -6.08
CA ASP A 228 -26.13 19.18 -6.69
C ASP A 228 -25.25 19.91 -5.66
N LYS A 229 -25.83 20.89 -4.95
CA LYS A 229 -25.15 21.65 -3.89
C LYS A 229 -24.79 20.83 -2.66
N SER A 230 -25.31 19.62 -2.49
CA SER A 230 -24.96 18.72 -1.40
C SER A 230 -23.96 17.63 -1.80
N CYS A 231 -23.76 17.40 -3.10
CA CYS A 231 -22.92 16.31 -3.60
C CYS A 231 -21.43 16.63 -3.37
N PRO A 232 -20.71 15.89 -2.50
CA PRO A 232 -19.32 16.18 -2.17
C PRO A 232 -18.37 15.93 -3.36
N VAL A 233 -18.84 15.24 -4.39
CA VAL A 233 -18.09 14.98 -5.63
C VAL A 233 -18.70 15.74 -6.81
N ASN A 234 -19.40 16.85 -6.59
CA ASN A 234 -19.82 17.81 -7.63
C ASN A 234 -20.54 17.19 -8.86
N ILE A 235 -21.42 16.21 -8.64
CA ILE A 235 -22.25 15.63 -9.72
C ILE A 235 -23.48 16.50 -9.94
N GLU A 236 -23.82 16.78 -11.20
CA GLU A 236 -25.12 17.33 -11.61
C GLU A 236 -26.19 16.22 -11.48
N ILE A 237 -26.81 16.12 -10.31
CA ILE A 237 -27.79 15.09 -9.97
C ILE A 237 -29.16 15.49 -10.52
N GLU A 238 -29.54 16.76 -10.39
CA GLU A 238 -30.85 17.25 -10.83
C GLU A 238 -31.10 17.01 -12.33
N LYS A 239 -30.07 17.11 -13.17
CA LYS A 239 -30.16 16.89 -14.63
C LYS A 239 -30.24 15.42 -15.06
N LYS A 240 -30.17 14.47 -14.11
CA LYS A 240 -30.08 13.03 -14.42
C LYS A 240 -31.22 12.29 -13.74
N GLU A 241 -31.93 11.46 -14.51
CA GLU A 241 -32.91 10.54 -13.95
C GLU A 241 -32.25 9.41 -13.16
N GLN A 242 -31.12 8.90 -13.66
CA GLN A 242 -30.32 7.89 -12.98
C GLN A 242 -28.87 8.32 -12.88
N ILE A 243 -28.30 8.23 -11.68
CA ILE A 243 -26.89 8.54 -11.44
C ILE A 243 -26.05 7.31 -11.79
N THR A 244 -25.71 7.17 -13.07
CA THR A 244 -24.90 6.06 -13.60
C THR A 244 -23.40 6.34 -13.60
N THR A 245 -22.99 7.58 -13.35
CA THR A 245 -21.57 7.98 -13.33
C THR A 245 -20.74 7.18 -12.32
N VAL A 246 -19.54 6.79 -12.75
CA VAL A 246 -18.53 6.10 -11.93
C VAL A 246 -17.97 6.96 -10.80
N GLU A 247 -18.20 8.27 -10.85
CA GLU A 247 -17.78 9.23 -9.83
C GLU A 247 -18.63 9.18 -8.56
N CYS A 248 -19.81 8.55 -8.61
CA CYS A 248 -20.69 8.48 -7.46
C CYS A 248 -20.09 7.60 -6.35
N ILE A 249 -19.83 8.22 -5.18
CA ILE A 249 -19.32 7.54 -3.98
C ILE A 249 -20.41 6.97 -3.08
N ASN A 250 -21.66 6.94 -3.56
CA ASN A 250 -22.82 6.38 -2.86
C ASN A 250 -22.97 6.82 -1.38
N CYS A 251 -22.63 8.09 -1.08
CA CYS A 251 -22.68 8.65 0.27
C CYS A 251 -24.08 9.10 0.71
N ASN A 252 -25.06 9.10 -0.20
CA ASN A 252 -26.47 9.46 0.01
C ASN A 252 -26.76 10.88 0.54
N GLU A 253 -25.77 11.79 0.63
CA GLU A 253 -26.01 13.19 1.04
C GLU A 253 -27.07 13.89 0.18
N CYS A 254 -27.11 13.60 -1.12
CA CYS A 254 -28.12 14.15 -2.03
C CYS A 254 -29.56 13.72 -1.70
N VAL A 255 -29.74 12.45 -1.34
CA VAL A 255 -31.05 11.90 -0.93
C VAL A 255 -31.48 12.50 0.41
N LEU A 256 -30.54 12.62 1.35
CA LEU A 256 -30.78 13.21 2.67
C LEU A 256 -31.10 14.70 2.60
N ALA A 257 -30.45 15.44 1.69
CA ALA A 257 -30.66 16.87 1.48
C ALA A 257 -31.92 17.20 0.66
N CYS A 258 -32.51 16.24 -0.05
CA CYS A 258 -33.67 16.47 -0.90
C CYS A 258 -34.91 16.90 -0.06
N PRO A 259 -35.51 18.08 -0.33
CA PRO A 259 -36.70 18.54 0.38
C PRO A 259 -37.97 17.83 -0.06
N SER A 260 -38.04 17.41 -1.33
CA SER A 260 -39.19 16.66 -1.86
C SER A 260 -39.07 15.18 -1.51
N LYS A 261 -40.08 14.64 -0.82
CA LYS A 261 -40.10 13.23 -0.39
C LYS A 261 -40.30 12.32 -1.61
N GLY A 262 -39.51 11.26 -1.73
CA GLY A 262 -39.58 10.31 -2.86
C GLY A 262 -39.00 10.83 -4.19
N ALA A 263 -38.65 12.12 -4.28
CA ALA A 263 -38.07 12.68 -5.50
C ALA A 263 -36.65 12.17 -5.82
N LEU A 264 -35.93 11.69 -4.80
CA LEU A 264 -34.60 11.13 -4.97
C LEU A 264 -34.45 9.94 -4.01
N GLU A 265 -34.07 8.79 -4.55
CA GLU A 265 -33.99 7.53 -3.81
C GLU A 265 -32.74 6.76 -4.21
N VAL A 266 -32.23 5.90 -3.30
CA VAL A 266 -31.19 4.93 -3.66
C VAL A 266 -31.86 3.60 -3.96
N GLN A 267 -31.50 2.99 -5.07
CA GLN A 267 -32.04 1.71 -5.52
C GLN A 267 -30.93 0.68 -5.64
N VAL A 268 -31.18 -0.54 -5.19
CA VAL A 268 -30.32 -1.72 -5.39
C VAL A 268 -31.12 -2.71 -6.21
N ALA A 269 -30.67 -3.02 -7.43
CA ALA A 269 -31.35 -3.94 -8.33
C ALA A 269 -32.86 -3.61 -8.48
N LYS A 270 -33.18 -2.33 -8.71
CA LYS A 270 -34.55 -1.75 -8.83
C LYS A 270 -35.37 -1.68 -7.53
N LYS A 271 -34.87 -2.17 -6.40
CA LYS A 271 -35.56 -2.02 -5.11
C LYS A 271 -35.10 -0.75 -4.41
N THR A 272 -36.03 0.10 -3.98
CA THR A 272 -35.73 1.27 -3.17
C THR A 272 -35.25 0.84 -1.79
N VAL A 273 -34.10 1.36 -1.39
CA VAL A 273 -33.48 1.10 -0.08
C VAL A 273 -33.36 2.43 0.64
N HIS A 274 -33.64 2.46 1.95
CA HIS A 274 -33.43 3.68 2.71
C HIS A 274 -31.93 3.94 2.95
N PRO A 275 -31.45 5.20 2.91
CA PRO A 275 -30.04 5.53 3.15
C PRO A 275 -29.42 4.92 4.44
N MET A 276 -30.21 4.82 5.50
CA MET A 276 -29.77 4.19 6.76
C MET A 276 -29.54 2.68 6.61
N VAL A 277 -30.41 1.98 5.88
CA VAL A 277 -30.23 0.54 5.61
C VAL A 277 -28.99 0.33 4.75
N MET A 278 -28.80 1.15 3.72
CA MET A 278 -27.59 1.15 2.90
C MET A 278 -26.32 1.36 3.75
N PHE A 279 -26.36 2.34 4.67
CA PHE A 279 -25.25 2.61 5.58
C PHE A 279 -24.94 1.41 6.48
N VAL A 280 -25.95 0.85 7.16
CA VAL A 280 -25.79 -0.32 8.03
C VAL A 280 -25.29 -1.54 7.26
N LEU A 281 -25.79 -1.77 6.04
CA LEU A 281 -25.32 -2.88 5.20
C LEU A 281 -23.84 -2.72 4.81
N VAL A 282 -23.41 -1.54 4.36
CA VAL A 282 -22.01 -1.32 3.95
C VAL A 282 -21.07 -1.41 5.15
N VAL A 283 -21.41 -0.74 6.25
CA VAL A 283 -20.60 -0.74 7.48
C VAL A 283 -20.57 -2.14 8.10
N GLY A 284 -21.73 -2.80 8.20
CA GLY A 284 -21.87 -4.14 8.74
C GLY A 284 -21.13 -5.19 7.90
N LEU A 285 -21.20 -5.11 6.58
CA LEU A 285 -20.44 -6.00 5.69
C LEU A 285 -18.94 -5.75 5.84
N PHE A 286 -18.51 -4.49 5.95
CA PHE A 286 -17.09 -4.17 6.10
C PHE A 286 -16.51 -4.70 7.42
N PHE A 287 -17.04 -4.24 8.56
CA PHE A 287 -16.53 -4.65 9.86
C PHE A 287 -16.88 -6.10 10.21
N GLY A 288 -18.05 -6.59 9.79
CA GLY A 288 -18.45 -7.98 10.01
C GLY A 288 -17.50 -8.96 9.32
N THR A 289 -17.07 -8.66 8.08
CA THR A 289 -16.08 -9.51 7.39
C THR A 289 -14.73 -9.46 8.07
N ILE A 290 -14.29 -8.29 8.56
CA ILE A 290 -13.04 -8.17 9.32
C ILE A 290 -13.09 -9.00 10.60
N VAL A 291 -14.18 -8.93 11.36
CA VAL A 291 -14.37 -9.72 12.59
C VAL A 291 -14.34 -11.22 12.29
N VAL A 292 -15.02 -11.66 11.23
CA VAL A 292 -14.98 -13.08 10.80
C VAL A 292 -13.57 -13.50 10.38
N ALA A 293 -12.85 -12.65 9.64
CA ALA A 293 -11.48 -12.91 9.24
C ALA A 293 -10.52 -13.00 10.46
N GLN A 294 -10.73 -12.17 11.48
CA GLN A 294 -10.00 -12.26 12.75
C GLN A 294 -10.32 -13.55 13.51
N LEU A 295 -11.60 -13.92 13.63
CA LEU A 295 -12.03 -15.14 14.33
C LEU A 295 -11.54 -16.42 13.64
N THR A 296 -11.33 -16.38 12.32
CA THR A 296 -10.81 -17.50 11.54
C THR A 296 -9.28 -17.53 11.48
N GLY A 297 -8.59 -16.59 12.12
CA GLY A 297 -7.12 -16.47 12.05
C GLY A 297 -6.57 -16.00 10.70
N ASN A 298 -7.43 -15.57 9.77
CA ASN A 298 -7.05 -15.14 8.42
C ASN A 298 -6.85 -13.62 8.30
N PHE A 299 -6.75 -12.89 9.42
CA PHE A 299 -6.61 -11.44 9.44
C PHE A 299 -5.44 -11.00 10.31
N GLU A 300 -4.29 -10.83 9.67
CA GLU A 300 -3.09 -10.29 10.27
C GLU A 300 -2.76 -8.94 9.62
N ILE A 301 -2.43 -7.94 10.45
CA ILE A 301 -2.10 -6.56 10.03
C ILE A 301 -0.73 -6.10 10.57
N LEU A 302 -0.11 -6.95 11.39
CA LEU A 302 1.26 -6.85 11.86
C LEU A 302 2.09 -7.86 11.07
N PRO A 303 3.40 -7.67 10.93
CA PRO A 303 4.25 -8.73 10.41
C PRO A 303 4.01 -9.98 11.23
N LEU A 304 3.85 -11.12 10.53
CA LEU A 304 3.92 -12.44 11.15
C LEU A 304 5.09 -12.38 12.12
N SER A 305 4.79 -12.50 13.42
CA SER A 305 5.84 -12.81 14.37
C SER A 305 6.49 -14.04 13.78
N VAL A 306 7.75 -13.92 13.43
CA VAL A 306 8.57 -15.02 12.90
C VAL A 306 8.13 -16.27 13.64
N ALA A 307 7.58 -17.24 12.90
CA ALA A 307 6.98 -18.43 13.52
C ALA A 307 7.99 -18.94 14.56
N GLN A 308 7.56 -19.14 15.82
CA GLN A 308 8.46 -19.47 16.93
C GLN A 308 9.48 -20.54 16.49
N GLY A 309 10.72 -20.13 16.17
CA GLY A 309 11.78 -21.00 15.64
C GLY A 309 12.36 -20.65 14.27
N GLU A 310 11.79 -19.74 13.46
CA GLU A 310 12.49 -19.22 12.27
C GLU A 310 13.48 -18.12 12.68
N VAL A 311 14.67 -18.15 12.11
CA VAL A 311 15.74 -17.17 12.36
C VAL A 311 15.75 -16.20 11.19
N LEU A 312 15.45 -14.92 11.44
CA LEU A 312 15.62 -13.90 10.41
C LEU A 312 17.11 -13.61 10.21
N PRO A 313 17.58 -13.42 8.96
CA PRO A 313 18.90 -12.86 8.72
C PRO A 313 18.99 -11.46 9.33
N VAL A 314 20.18 -11.07 9.83
CA VAL A 314 20.42 -9.76 10.46
C VAL A 314 20.07 -8.59 9.53
N TYR A 315 20.28 -8.77 8.23
CA TYR A 315 19.89 -7.78 7.22
C TYR A 315 18.38 -7.69 6.97
N GLU A 316 17.52 -8.48 7.62
CA GLU A 316 16.07 -8.34 7.54
C GLU A 316 15.48 -7.51 8.69
N VAL A 317 16.26 -7.31 9.75
CA VAL A 317 15.91 -6.48 10.91
C VAL A 317 15.53 -5.06 10.47
N LYS A 318 14.41 -4.55 10.99
CA LYS A 318 13.87 -3.24 10.60
C LYS A 318 14.32 -2.15 11.56
N GLY A 319 14.38 -0.91 11.07
CA GLY A 319 14.80 0.25 11.84
C GLY A 319 14.02 0.48 13.15
N TYR A 320 12.80 -0.04 13.25
CA TYR A 320 11.96 0.09 14.43
C TYR A 320 12.16 -1.02 15.48
N ASN A 321 12.87 -2.10 15.17
CA ASN A 321 13.20 -3.13 16.14
C ASN A 321 14.18 -2.56 17.17
N THR A 322 14.08 -2.97 18.44
CA THR A 322 15.17 -2.74 19.40
C THR A 322 16.32 -3.71 19.14
N ILE A 323 17.51 -3.40 19.66
CA ILE A 323 18.67 -4.30 19.53
C ILE A 323 18.38 -5.66 20.21
N GLU A 324 17.69 -5.64 21.35
CA GLU A 324 17.23 -6.84 22.06
C GLU A 324 16.16 -7.62 21.27
N GLU A 325 15.22 -6.93 20.63
CA GLU A 325 14.24 -7.57 19.74
C GLU A 325 14.92 -8.19 18.51
N ALA A 326 15.95 -7.55 17.95
CA ALA A 326 16.71 -8.11 16.84
C ALA A 326 17.48 -9.37 17.21
N ALA A 327 18.13 -9.40 18.37
CA ALA A 327 18.78 -10.61 18.88
C ALA A 327 17.77 -11.77 18.99
N THR A 328 16.56 -11.47 19.49
CA THR A 328 15.48 -12.45 19.60
C THR A 328 14.97 -12.92 18.22
N LEU A 329 14.82 -12.01 17.26
CA LEU A 329 14.30 -12.30 15.91
C LEU A 329 15.31 -13.03 15.01
N THR A 330 16.60 -12.80 15.23
CA THR A 330 17.70 -13.36 14.44
C THR A 330 18.33 -14.59 15.10
N GLY A 331 17.87 -14.97 16.29
CA GLY A 331 18.47 -16.06 17.07
C GLY A 331 19.94 -15.83 17.44
N LEU A 332 20.49 -14.63 17.21
CA LEU A 332 21.87 -14.28 17.52
C LEU A 332 22.03 -13.82 18.97
N SER A 333 23.23 -13.94 19.50
CA SER A 333 23.54 -13.32 20.79
C SER A 333 23.49 -11.80 20.66
N LEU A 334 23.22 -11.11 21.77
CA LEU A 334 23.18 -9.66 21.78
C LEU A 334 24.50 -9.08 21.24
N ASP A 335 25.64 -9.64 21.66
CA ASP A 335 26.97 -9.21 21.21
C ASP A 335 27.19 -9.42 19.70
N ASP A 336 26.68 -10.52 19.13
CA ASP A 336 26.76 -10.77 17.68
C ASP A 336 25.97 -9.74 16.88
N VAL A 337 24.81 -9.28 17.39
CA VAL A 337 24.03 -8.21 16.75
C VAL A 337 24.80 -6.89 16.81
N TYR A 338 25.44 -6.56 17.95
CA TYR A 338 26.28 -5.37 18.04
C TYR A 338 27.47 -5.43 17.09
N GLN A 339 28.10 -6.60 16.93
CA GLN A 339 29.24 -6.76 16.01
C GLN A 339 28.82 -6.73 14.54
N GLN A 340 27.82 -7.50 14.15
CA GLN A 340 27.40 -7.60 12.74
C GLN A 340 26.82 -6.28 12.21
N LEU A 341 26.17 -5.50 13.06
CA LEU A 341 25.64 -4.18 12.69
C LEU A 341 26.59 -3.03 13.10
N ALA A 342 27.82 -3.33 13.53
CA ALA A 342 28.83 -2.35 13.93
C ALA A 342 28.31 -1.28 14.93
N ILE A 343 27.46 -1.68 15.88
CA ILE A 343 26.84 -0.79 16.86
C ILE A 343 27.81 -0.59 18.03
N PRO A 344 28.08 0.65 18.46
CA PRO A 344 28.87 0.90 19.65
C PRO A 344 28.20 0.34 20.90
N GLN A 345 28.99 -0.32 21.77
CA GLN A 345 28.53 -0.87 23.05
C GLN A 345 27.99 0.18 24.04
N SER A 346 28.19 1.48 23.75
CA SER A 346 27.61 2.59 24.50
C SER A 346 26.11 2.79 24.25
N VAL A 347 25.53 2.14 23.22
CA VAL A 347 24.11 2.25 22.88
C VAL A 347 23.28 1.28 23.72
N PRO A 348 22.25 1.75 24.45
CA PRO A 348 21.38 0.88 25.24
C PRO A 348 20.63 -0.16 24.38
N LYS A 349 20.51 -1.40 24.87
CA LYS A 349 19.90 -2.54 24.14
C LYS A 349 18.42 -2.38 23.79
N ASP A 350 17.71 -1.52 24.52
CA ASP A 350 16.31 -1.14 24.31
C ASP A 350 16.16 -0.04 23.24
N THR A 351 17.26 0.48 22.71
CA THR A 351 17.26 1.49 21.65
C THR A 351 16.79 0.88 20.34
N GLN A 352 15.86 1.55 19.66
CA GLN A 352 15.46 1.21 18.29
C GLN A 352 16.57 1.61 17.29
N PHE A 353 16.83 0.79 16.27
CA PHE A 353 17.90 1.07 15.31
C PHE A 353 17.83 2.46 14.64
N LYS A 354 16.62 2.93 14.32
CA LYS A 354 16.36 4.27 13.75
C LYS A 354 16.79 5.41 14.67
N ASN A 355 16.81 5.16 15.98
CA ASN A 355 17.16 6.15 17.01
C ASN A 355 18.64 6.07 17.41
N ILE A 356 19.42 5.10 16.92
CA ILE A 356 20.85 5.00 17.25
C ILE A 356 21.61 6.24 16.78
N SER A 357 21.23 6.81 15.63
CA SER A 357 21.81 8.05 15.10
C SER A 357 21.64 9.26 16.03
N ALA A 358 20.68 9.23 16.97
CA ALA A 358 20.51 10.28 17.97
C ALA A 358 21.55 10.19 19.10
N LEU A 359 22.12 8.99 19.34
CA LEU A 359 23.14 8.73 20.36
C LEU A 359 24.55 8.70 19.75
N VAL A 360 24.67 8.25 18.51
CA VAL A 360 25.91 8.15 17.75
C VAL A 360 25.68 8.81 16.38
N PRO A 361 25.99 10.11 16.22
CA PRO A 361 25.65 10.88 15.01
C PRO A 361 26.20 10.30 13.70
N ASP A 362 27.35 9.61 13.75
CA ASP A 362 28.01 9.03 12.58
C ASP A 362 27.47 7.62 12.21
N TYR A 363 26.58 7.06 13.03
CA TYR A 363 26.05 5.72 12.80
C TYR A 363 24.87 5.73 11.81
N GLN A 364 25.01 5.01 10.70
CA GLN A 364 23.96 4.83 9.69
C GLN A 364 23.50 3.38 9.66
N PHE A 365 22.29 3.13 10.16
CA PHE A 365 21.73 1.79 10.25
C PHE A 365 21.60 1.10 8.89
N ASP A 366 21.15 1.80 7.85
CA ASP A 366 20.96 1.19 6.52
C ASP A 366 22.29 0.77 5.88
N VAL A 367 23.37 1.51 6.14
CA VAL A 367 24.73 1.17 5.69
C VAL A 367 25.27 -0.03 6.47
N ALA A 368 25.10 -0.03 7.80
CA ALA A 368 25.51 -1.16 8.64
C ALA A 368 24.77 -2.45 8.25
N LYS A 369 23.47 -2.33 7.98
CA LYS A 369 22.61 -3.41 7.49
C LYS A 369 23.02 -3.89 6.10
N ALA A 370 23.43 -2.99 5.22
CA ALA A 370 23.93 -3.36 3.90
C ALA A 370 25.24 -4.13 3.98
N ASN A 371 26.15 -3.67 4.85
CA ASN A 371 27.44 -4.33 5.12
C ASN A 371 27.26 -5.71 5.78
N ALA A 372 26.17 -5.91 6.55
CA ALA A 372 25.79 -7.19 7.15
C ALA A 372 25.13 -8.18 6.17
N GLY A 373 25.21 -7.93 4.85
CA GLY A 373 24.66 -8.79 3.80
C GLY A 373 23.31 -8.33 3.23
N GLY A 374 22.82 -7.17 3.61
CA GLY A 374 21.64 -6.56 2.99
C GLY A 374 21.98 -5.93 1.64
N ALA A 375 21.31 -6.32 0.56
CA ALA A 375 21.30 -5.44 -0.60
C ALA A 375 20.58 -4.13 -0.19
N ALA A 376 21.17 -2.97 -0.52
CA ALA A 376 20.45 -1.70 -0.54
C ALA A 376 19.12 -1.93 -1.27
N GLU A 377 18.01 -1.40 -0.74
CA GLU A 377 16.65 -1.67 -1.23
C GLU A 377 16.59 -1.68 -2.77
N GLY A 378 16.58 -2.89 -3.37
CA GLY A 378 16.66 -3.03 -4.82
C GLY A 378 17.61 -4.10 -5.34
N ALA A 379 17.59 -5.31 -4.79
CA ALA A 379 17.92 -6.51 -5.55
C ALA A 379 17.29 -7.71 -4.85
N ALA A 380 16.42 -8.43 -5.56
CA ALA A 380 15.94 -9.72 -5.12
C ALA A 380 17.10 -10.72 -5.14
N SER A 381 17.41 -11.33 -3.99
CA SER A 381 18.06 -12.64 -3.96
C SER A 381 17.31 -13.54 -2.98
N THR A 382 16.64 -14.53 -3.57
CA THR A 382 16.10 -15.71 -2.91
C THR A 382 17.24 -16.67 -2.62
N GLY A 383 17.30 -17.19 -1.40
CA GLY A 383 18.25 -18.23 -1.00
C GLY A 383 17.61 -19.20 -0.02
N SER A 384 16.59 -19.93 -0.47
CA SER A 384 16.21 -21.21 0.12
C SER A 384 17.25 -22.25 -0.33
N ALA A 385 17.87 -22.97 0.61
CA ALA A 385 18.73 -24.11 0.33
C ALA A 385 17.98 -25.20 -0.48
N PRO A 386 18.69 -25.97 -1.32
CA PRO A 386 18.44 -27.41 -1.27
C PRO A 386 19.70 -28.27 -1.45
N THR A 387 19.83 -29.26 -0.57
CA THR A 387 20.50 -30.53 -0.85
C THR A 387 19.67 -31.35 -1.84
N SER A 388 19.94 -31.20 -3.14
CA SER A 388 19.54 -32.15 -4.20
C SER A 388 20.30 -31.83 -5.49
N ALA A 389 20.67 -32.85 -6.26
CA ALA A 389 21.50 -32.80 -7.46
C ALA A 389 21.30 -31.53 -8.32
N ILE A 390 22.42 -30.83 -8.60
CA ILE A 390 22.44 -29.57 -9.35
C ILE A 390 22.23 -29.87 -10.83
N ASP A 391 21.12 -29.40 -11.42
CA ASP A 391 20.85 -29.54 -12.85
C ASP A 391 21.74 -28.56 -13.66
N VAL A 392 22.82 -29.08 -14.22
CA VAL A 392 23.78 -28.32 -15.05
C VAL A 392 23.39 -28.28 -16.54
N SER A 393 22.23 -28.83 -16.94
CA SER A 393 21.84 -28.96 -18.36
C SER A 393 21.78 -27.60 -19.08
N GLY A 394 21.33 -26.55 -18.38
CA GLY A 394 21.19 -25.18 -18.88
C GLY A 394 22.50 -24.42 -19.18
N ILE A 395 23.65 -24.87 -18.65
CA ILE A 395 24.91 -24.11 -18.75
C ILE A 395 25.56 -24.29 -20.13
N LYS A 396 25.66 -23.23 -20.92
CA LYS A 396 26.26 -23.28 -22.26
C LYS A 396 27.71 -22.77 -22.22
N GLY A 397 28.58 -23.35 -23.05
CA GLY A 397 29.97 -22.89 -23.18
C GLY A 397 30.12 -21.42 -23.63
N SER A 398 29.05 -20.82 -24.16
CA SER A 398 28.98 -19.39 -24.53
C SER A 398 28.70 -18.45 -23.35
N MET A 399 28.46 -18.95 -22.15
CA MET A 399 28.26 -18.14 -20.94
C MET A 399 29.61 -17.83 -20.29
N SER A 400 29.74 -16.66 -19.66
CA SER A 400 30.87 -16.39 -18.76
C SER A 400 30.73 -17.19 -17.46
N ILE A 401 31.84 -17.38 -16.75
CA ILE A 401 31.83 -18.04 -15.43
C ILE A 401 30.87 -17.30 -14.49
N GLN A 402 30.87 -15.96 -14.48
CA GLN A 402 29.92 -15.16 -13.70
C GLN A 402 28.46 -15.44 -14.07
N GLN A 403 28.12 -15.46 -15.36
CA GLN A 403 26.76 -15.75 -15.81
C GLN A 403 26.31 -17.17 -15.45
N ALA A 404 27.24 -18.12 -15.44
CA ALA A 404 26.95 -19.49 -15.06
C ALA A 404 26.79 -19.66 -13.54
N MET A 405 27.57 -18.94 -12.73
CA MET A 405 27.40 -18.84 -11.28
C MET A 405 26.04 -18.24 -10.91
N ASP A 406 25.68 -17.13 -11.57
CA ASP A 406 24.40 -16.45 -11.38
C ASP A 406 23.22 -17.36 -11.79
N SER A 407 23.38 -18.15 -12.85
CA SER A 407 22.34 -19.07 -13.33
C SER A 407 22.12 -20.27 -12.42
N LEU A 408 23.13 -20.72 -11.66
CA LEU A 408 23.00 -21.81 -10.69
C LEU A 408 22.77 -21.29 -9.26
N ASN A 409 22.74 -19.96 -9.06
CA ASN A 409 22.70 -19.32 -7.75
C ASN A 409 23.78 -19.85 -6.79
N MET A 410 24.99 -20.06 -7.33
CA MET A 410 26.15 -20.59 -6.59
C MET A 410 27.18 -19.49 -6.33
N ASN A 411 27.84 -19.56 -5.16
CA ASN A 411 28.99 -18.70 -4.88
C ASN A 411 30.21 -19.14 -5.72
N SER A 412 31.23 -18.27 -5.78
CA SER A 412 32.42 -18.51 -6.60
C SER A 412 33.23 -19.72 -6.16
N ALA A 413 33.39 -19.94 -4.85
CA ALA A 413 34.15 -21.07 -4.33
C ALA A 413 33.51 -22.42 -4.71
N ASP A 414 32.19 -22.53 -4.56
CA ASP A 414 31.44 -23.76 -4.83
C ASP A 414 31.35 -24.04 -6.34
N PHE A 415 31.23 -23.01 -7.18
CA PHE A 415 31.18 -23.17 -8.63
C PHE A 415 32.55 -23.59 -9.20
N TYR A 416 33.64 -22.96 -8.74
CA TYR A 416 34.99 -23.30 -9.18
C TYR A 416 35.36 -24.73 -8.74
N ALA A 417 34.95 -25.14 -7.54
CA ALA A 417 35.12 -26.52 -7.06
C ALA A 417 34.30 -27.52 -7.88
N LEU A 418 33.02 -27.21 -8.18
CA LEU A 418 32.12 -28.10 -8.91
C LEU A 418 32.60 -28.33 -10.36
N PHE A 419 32.99 -27.26 -11.06
CA PHE A 419 33.50 -27.33 -12.42
C PHE A 419 35.02 -27.55 -12.50
N LYS A 420 35.71 -27.76 -11.37
CA LYS A 420 37.16 -27.96 -11.29
C LYS A 420 37.97 -26.88 -12.03
N ILE A 421 37.50 -25.63 -11.97
CA ILE A 421 38.14 -24.48 -12.61
C ILE A 421 39.29 -24.01 -11.70
N PRO A 422 40.51 -23.82 -12.22
CA PRO A 422 41.59 -23.22 -11.43
C PRO A 422 41.25 -21.79 -11.01
N GLU A 423 41.55 -21.42 -9.76
CA GLU A 423 41.30 -20.08 -9.20
C GLU A 423 42.03 -18.96 -9.97
N THR A 424 43.00 -19.31 -10.80
CA THR A 424 43.73 -18.38 -11.68
C THR A 424 42.92 -17.89 -12.88
N VAL A 425 41.72 -18.44 -13.11
CA VAL A 425 40.85 -18.08 -14.26
C VAL A 425 39.88 -16.96 -13.87
N PRO A 426 39.90 -15.80 -14.56
CA PRO A 426 39.02 -14.68 -14.27
C PRO A 426 37.52 -15.00 -14.46
N PRO A 427 36.61 -14.50 -13.60
CA PRO A 427 35.16 -14.79 -13.66
C PRO A 427 34.43 -14.30 -14.93
N ASP A 428 35.04 -13.37 -15.67
CA ASP A 428 34.53 -12.84 -16.94
C ASP A 428 34.86 -13.73 -18.15
N THR A 429 35.71 -14.75 -17.96
CA THR A 429 36.11 -15.70 -19.02
C THR A 429 34.92 -16.56 -19.46
N LEU A 430 34.75 -16.76 -20.78
CA LEU A 430 33.75 -17.68 -21.32
C LEU A 430 34.12 -19.13 -21.02
N LEU A 431 33.13 -19.96 -20.65
CA LEU A 431 33.34 -21.36 -20.26
C LEU A 431 34.02 -22.20 -21.35
N LYS A 432 33.74 -21.95 -22.63
CA LYS A 432 34.39 -22.61 -23.78
C LYS A 432 35.83 -22.13 -24.03
N GLU A 433 36.23 -21.00 -23.43
CA GLU A 433 37.54 -20.36 -23.63
C GLU A 433 38.47 -20.59 -22.44
N ILE A 434 38.03 -21.29 -21.40
CA ILE A 434 38.88 -21.63 -20.23
C ILE A 434 40.13 -22.41 -20.65
N SER A 435 40.04 -23.24 -21.70
CA SER A 435 41.18 -23.97 -22.26
C SER A 435 42.31 -23.08 -22.79
N THR A 436 42.02 -21.80 -23.08
CA THR A 436 43.01 -20.81 -23.53
C THR A 436 43.83 -20.23 -22.38
N VAL A 437 43.28 -20.24 -21.17
CA VAL A 437 43.90 -19.72 -19.95
C VAL A 437 44.50 -20.86 -19.11
N SER A 438 43.87 -22.03 -19.13
CA SER A 438 44.33 -23.25 -18.48
C SER A 438 44.45 -24.39 -19.52
N PRO A 439 45.65 -24.62 -20.08
CA PRO A 439 45.88 -25.69 -21.05
C PRO A 439 45.55 -27.06 -20.45
N GLY A 440 44.63 -27.80 -21.09
CA GLY A 440 44.20 -29.13 -20.65
C GLY A 440 42.82 -29.17 -19.97
N TYR A 441 42.16 -28.03 -19.78
CA TYR A 441 40.79 -27.96 -19.28
C TYR A 441 39.76 -28.11 -20.42
N ASP A 442 38.88 -29.12 -20.34
CA ASP A 442 37.75 -29.32 -21.27
C ASP A 442 36.42 -29.15 -20.54
N PHE A 443 35.76 -28.03 -20.81
CA PHE A 443 34.47 -27.68 -20.23
C PHE A 443 33.37 -28.71 -20.55
N GLN A 444 33.34 -29.23 -21.78
CA GLN A 444 32.28 -30.14 -22.21
C GLN A 444 32.43 -31.51 -21.53
N GLN A 445 33.67 -31.98 -21.39
CA GLN A 445 33.98 -33.21 -20.66
C GLN A 445 33.56 -33.12 -19.17
N ILE A 446 33.83 -32.00 -18.51
CA ILE A 446 33.46 -31.79 -17.10
C ILE A 446 31.95 -31.64 -16.95
N LYS A 447 31.30 -30.88 -17.85
CA LYS A 447 29.84 -30.75 -17.85
C LYS A 447 29.14 -32.09 -18.02
N ASP A 448 29.64 -32.95 -18.90
CA ASP A 448 29.06 -34.29 -19.11
C ASP A 448 29.33 -35.24 -17.93
N SER A 449 30.35 -34.99 -17.09
CA SER A 449 30.57 -35.73 -15.83
C SER A 449 29.67 -35.30 -14.66
N LEU A 450 28.96 -34.18 -14.80
CA LEU A 450 28.07 -33.58 -13.78
C LEU A 450 26.57 -33.81 -14.10
N LYS A 451 26.25 -34.43 -15.24
CA LYS A 451 24.92 -34.96 -15.56
C LYS A 451 24.74 -36.34 -14.94
#